data_AF-A0A8H4VXM7-F1
#
_entry.id   AF-A0A8H4VXM7-F1
#
_cell.length_a   1.000
_cell.length_b   1.000
_cell.length_c   1.000
_cell.angle_alpha   90.00
_cell.angle_beta   90.00
_cell.angle_gamma   90.00
#
_symmetry.space_group_name_H-M   'P 1'
#
loop_
_entity.id
_entity.type
_entity.pdbx_description
1 polymer ?
#
loop_
_entity_poly.entity_id
_entity_poly.type
_entity_poly.pdbx_seq_one_letter_code
_entity_poly.pdbx_strand_id
1 'polypeptide(L)'
;MDDSLLSSPTVREHQPGMEWKTPERSKIRGWRADGKSYGRIMKMCGIRNRKPLVSRSTIRKIVKAPTSKRQRKGKATKKKLLEPADIQRVIRPHYVYLGPDQKEKFIFMEDGAKVHKGAARLWRLNHGIKGFDWPPSSPDLNPIEKVWRWMKHEITKLESVPTSKEDMKEVLRGLWKEVKPED
;
A
#
# COMPACT_ATOMS: atom_id res chain seq x y z
N MET A 1 -27.14 18.00 24.27
CA MET A 1 -25.89 17.55 23.63
C MET A 1 -25.65 16.14 24.12
N ASP A 2 -25.70 15.18 23.21
CA ASP A 2 -25.68 13.75 23.48
C ASP A 2 -24.29 13.20 23.17
N ASP A 3 -23.53 12.87 24.22
CA ASP A 3 -22.19 12.27 24.15
C ASP A 3 -22.23 10.74 23.91
N SER A 4 -23.37 10.17 23.51
CA SER A 4 -23.50 8.72 23.26
C SER A 4 -22.77 8.21 22.02
N LEU A 5 -22.30 9.09 21.12
CA LEU A 5 -21.65 8.69 19.85
C LEU A 5 -20.16 8.33 19.97
N LEU A 6 -19.54 8.44 21.15
CA LEU A 6 -18.11 8.14 21.35
C LEU A 6 -17.81 6.92 22.22
N SER A 7 -18.81 6.22 22.74
CA SER A 7 -18.57 4.97 23.47
C SER A 7 -18.51 3.78 22.50
N SER A 8 -17.30 3.19 22.37
CA SER A 8 -17.13 1.91 21.69
C SER A 8 -18.02 0.85 22.34
N PRO A 9 -18.65 -0.07 21.59
CA PRO A 9 -19.52 -1.08 22.16
C PRO A 9 -18.70 -2.05 23.00
N THR A 10 -18.71 -1.86 24.32
CA THR A 10 -18.30 -2.87 25.28
C THR A 10 -19.30 -4.02 25.18
N VAL A 11 -18.77 -5.18 24.84
CA VAL A 11 -19.52 -6.43 24.59
C VAL A 11 -20.42 -6.73 25.80
N ARG A 12 -21.71 -6.96 25.53
CA ARG A 12 -22.85 -7.10 26.45
C ARG A 12 -22.79 -8.19 27.54
N GLU A 13 -21.66 -8.82 27.84
CA GLU A 13 -21.64 -10.00 28.74
C GLU A 13 -20.38 -10.09 29.63
N HIS A 14 -19.88 -8.98 30.17
CA HIS A 14 -18.82 -8.99 31.19
C HIS A 14 -19.43 -8.86 32.59
N GLN A 15 -19.51 -9.96 33.35
CA GLN A 15 -19.87 -9.94 34.77
C GLN A 15 -18.63 -10.13 35.65
N PRO A 16 -18.42 -9.30 36.69
CA PRO A 16 -17.36 -9.49 37.68
C PRO A 16 -17.50 -10.85 38.39
N GLY A 17 -16.40 -11.60 38.56
CA GLY A 17 -16.38 -12.87 39.32
C GLY A 17 -16.42 -14.15 38.48
N MET A 18 -16.57 -14.07 37.16
CA MET A 18 -16.42 -15.25 36.31
C MET A 18 -14.94 -15.69 36.26
N GLU A 19 -14.69 -16.95 36.62
CA GLU A 19 -13.36 -17.57 36.57
C GLU A 19 -12.99 -17.90 35.10
N TRP A 20 -12.50 -16.91 34.37
CA TRP A 20 -12.09 -17.10 32.97
C TRP A 20 -10.76 -17.85 32.92
N LYS A 21 -10.78 -19.12 32.47
CA LYS A 21 -9.56 -19.90 32.15
C LYS A 21 -8.87 -19.31 30.92
N THR A 22 -8.14 -18.21 31.12
CA THR A 22 -7.37 -17.57 30.06
C THR A 22 -6.19 -18.48 29.68
N PRO A 23 -6.01 -18.80 28.39
CA PRO A 23 -4.90 -19.65 27.96
C PRO A 23 -3.56 -18.98 28.29
N GLU A 24 -2.64 -19.79 28.82
CA GLU A 24 -1.32 -19.34 29.23
C GLU A 24 -0.58 -18.67 28.06
N ARG A 25 0.02 -17.51 28.34
CA ARG A 25 0.68 -16.68 27.32
C ARG A 25 1.80 -17.41 26.57
N SER A 26 2.50 -18.32 27.24
CA SER A 26 3.55 -19.17 26.67
C SER A 26 3.02 -20.07 25.54
N LYS A 27 1.88 -20.74 25.78
CA LYS A 27 1.23 -21.66 24.83
C LYS A 27 0.76 -20.95 23.55
N ILE A 28 0.11 -19.79 23.70
CA ILE A 28 -0.33 -18.98 22.53
C ILE A 28 0.88 -18.58 21.67
N ARG A 29 2.01 -18.26 22.29
CA ARG A 29 3.24 -17.88 21.58
C ARG A 29 3.88 -19.05 20.86
N GLY A 30 3.96 -20.22 21.49
CA GLY A 30 4.44 -21.45 20.84
C GLY A 30 3.66 -21.73 19.56
N TRP A 31 2.34 -21.73 19.64
CA TRP A 31 1.49 -21.95 18.48
C TRP A 31 1.60 -20.90 17.38
N ARG A 32 1.90 -19.64 17.73
CA ARG A 32 2.19 -18.59 16.74
C ARG A 32 3.55 -18.77 16.08
N ALA A 33 4.55 -19.26 16.81
CA ALA A 33 5.86 -19.58 16.26
C ALA A 33 5.77 -20.74 15.25
N ASP A 34 4.91 -21.73 15.54
CA ASP A 34 4.60 -22.85 14.63
C ASP A 34 3.74 -22.45 13.41
N GLY A 35 3.56 -21.15 13.16
CA GLY A 35 2.82 -20.64 11.99
C GLY A 35 1.29 -20.78 12.07
N LYS A 36 0.71 -21.17 13.21
CA LYS A 36 -0.75 -21.40 13.30
C LYS A 36 -1.55 -20.10 13.17
N SER A 37 -2.63 -20.17 12.39
CA SER A 37 -3.56 -19.04 12.19
C SER A 37 -4.37 -18.74 13.45
N TYR A 38 -4.86 -17.50 13.58
CA TYR A 38 -5.69 -17.09 14.74
C TYR A 38 -6.92 -17.98 14.92
N GLY A 39 -7.57 -18.39 13.82
CA GLY A 39 -8.71 -19.31 13.87
C GLY A 39 -8.33 -20.67 14.44
N ARG A 40 -7.14 -21.18 14.09
CA ARG A 40 -6.64 -22.47 14.60
C ARG A 40 -6.27 -22.40 16.08
N ILE A 41 -5.67 -21.30 16.52
CA ILE A 41 -5.37 -21.05 17.94
C ILE A 41 -6.65 -20.99 18.77
N MET A 42 -7.70 -20.32 18.30
CA MET A 42 -8.99 -20.30 19.00
C MET A 42 -9.59 -21.71 19.16
N LYS A 43 -9.52 -22.54 18.11
CA LYS A 43 -9.95 -23.95 18.18
C LYS A 43 -9.11 -24.77 19.17
N MET A 44 -7.79 -24.54 19.23
CA MET A 44 -6.87 -25.23 20.14
C MET A 44 -7.04 -24.82 21.61
N CYS A 45 -7.49 -23.59 21.87
CA CYS A 45 -7.88 -23.13 23.20
C CYS A 45 -9.22 -23.74 23.69
N GLY A 46 -9.82 -24.69 22.96
CA GLY A 46 -11.11 -25.29 23.33
C GLY A 46 -12.33 -24.39 23.12
N ILE A 47 -12.17 -23.26 22.42
CA ILE A 47 -13.24 -22.29 22.16
C ILE A 47 -14.05 -22.76 20.94
N ARG A 48 -14.80 -23.86 21.08
CA ARG A 48 -15.72 -24.34 20.05
C ARG A 48 -17.06 -23.61 20.16
N ASN A 49 -17.21 -22.53 19.41
CA ASN A 49 -18.47 -22.13 18.76
C ASN A 49 -19.78 -22.07 19.57
N ARG A 50 -19.76 -21.77 20.87
CA ARG A 50 -20.89 -21.12 21.57
C ARG A 50 -20.33 -20.13 22.59
N LYS A 51 -20.42 -18.84 22.28
CA LYS A 51 -19.96 -17.65 23.06
C LYS A 51 -18.48 -17.69 23.50
N PRO A 52 -17.59 -16.87 22.89
CA PRO A 52 -16.16 -17.03 23.13
C PRO A 52 -15.77 -16.51 24.51
N LEU A 53 -15.34 -17.41 25.39
CA LEU A 53 -14.78 -17.07 26.70
C LEU A 53 -13.49 -16.22 26.62
N VAL A 54 -12.92 -16.07 25.44
CA VAL A 54 -11.81 -15.15 25.16
C VAL A 54 -11.99 -14.56 23.78
N SER A 55 -12.10 -13.24 23.69
CA SER A 55 -12.26 -12.56 22.41
C SER A 55 -10.96 -12.56 21.58
N ARG A 56 -11.10 -12.44 20.25
CA ARG A 56 -9.96 -12.22 19.34
C ARG A 56 -9.14 -10.98 19.72
N SER A 57 -9.76 -9.98 20.35
CA SER A 57 -9.09 -8.77 20.82
C SER A 57 -8.20 -9.07 22.03
N THR A 58 -8.64 -9.94 22.95
CA THR A 58 -7.87 -10.40 24.12
C THR A 58 -6.59 -11.12 23.69
N ILE A 59 -6.68 -12.04 22.72
CA ILE A 59 -5.49 -12.72 22.16
C ILE A 59 -4.54 -11.71 21.51
N ARG A 60 -5.07 -10.72 20.77
CA ARG A 60 -4.25 -9.63 20.20
C ARG A 60 -3.55 -8.80 21.28
N LYS A 61 -4.23 -8.49 22.39
CA LYS A 61 -3.67 -7.75 23.53
C LYS A 61 -2.53 -8.53 24.20
N ILE A 62 -2.72 -9.84 24.44
CA ILE A 62 -1.68 -10.74 25.01
C ILE A 62 -0.42 -10.77 24.14
N VAL A 63 -0.59 -10.79 22.81
CA VAL A 63 0.52 -10.78 21.85
C VAL A 63 1.25 -9.43 21.82
N LYS A 64 0.56 -8.31 22.04
CA LYS A 64 1.10 -6.94 21.93
C LYS A 64 1.67 -6.36 23.25
N ALA A 65 1.43 -6.98 24.41
CA ALA A 65 1.76 -6.39 25.71
C ALA A 65 3.29 -6.16 25.92
N PRO A 66 3.75 -5.03 26.50
CA PRO A 66 5.13 -4.53 26.46
C PRO A 66 6.26 -5.49 26.85
N THR A 67 6.01 -6.43 27.75
CA THR A 67 6.92 -7.56 28.08
C THR A 67 7.13 -8.53 26.90
N SER A 68 6.54 -8.25 25.74
CA SER A 68 6.58 -9.04 24.49
C SER A 68 7.64 -8.60 23.48
N LYS A 69 8.57 -7.70 23.81
CA LYS A 69 9.61 -7.26 22.87
C LYS A 69 10.61 -8.40 22.54
N ARG A 70 10.20 -9.38 21.73
CA ARG A 70 11.09 -9.91 20.70
C ARG A 70 10.85 -9.06 19.48
N GLN A 71 11.85 -8.27 19.08
CA GLN A 71 11.83 -7.54 17.82
C GLN A 71 11.40 -8.50 16.72
N ARG A 72 10.23 -8.24 16.14
CA ARG A 72 9.79 -8.92 14.94
C ARG A 72 10.75 -8.47 13.84
N LYS A 73 11.73 -9.30 13.46
CA LYS A 73 12.47 -9.15 12.19
C LYS A 73 11.53 -9.46 11.01
N GLY A 74 10.40 -8.76 10.92
CA GLY A 74 9.74 -8.59 9.64
C GLY A 74 10.48 -7.45 8.97
N LYS A 75 11.11 -7.70 7.82
CA LYS A 75 11.59 -6.61 6.96
C LYS A 75 10.35 -5.79 6.56
N ALA A 76 10.01 -4.77 7.35
CA ALA A 76 9.23 -3.67 6.84
C ALA A 76 10.18 -2.94 5.89
N THR A 77 10.16 -3.35 4.62
CA THR A 77 10.72 -2.54 3.55
C THR A 77 9.95 -1.23 3.58
N LYS A 78 10.54 -0.20 4.21
CA LYS A 78 10.07 1.17 4.00
C LYS A 78 10.09 1.35 2.48
N LYS A 79 8.96 1.69 1.86
CA LYS A 79 8.96 2.09 0.44
C LYS A 79 9.98 3.21 0.32
N LYS A 80 11.04 3.00 -0.46
CA LYS A 80 12.05 4.01 -0.72
C LYS A 80 11.33 5.19 -1.39
N LEU A 81 11.50 6.40 -0.85
CA LEU A 81 11.01 7.61 -1.52
C LEU A 81 11.82 7.79 -2.80
N LEU A 82 11.25 8.48 -3.79
CA LEU A 82 12.03 8.84 -4.97
C LEU A 82 13.10 9.85 -4.55
N GLU A 83 14.34 9.56 -4.91
CA GLU A 83 15.45 10.48 -4.67
C GLU A 83 15.50 11.54 -5.77
N PRO A 84 16.06 12.74 -5.51
CA PRO A 84 16.21 13.77 -6.53
C PRO A 84 16.89 13.29 -7.81
N ALA A 85 17.87 12.37 -7.69
CA ALA A 85 18.57 11.78 -8.83
C ALA A 85 17.65 10.94 -9.74
N ASP A 86 16.67 10.24 -9.17
CA ASP A 86 15.71 9.44 -9.94
C ASP A 86 14.82 10.35 -10.80
N ILE A 87 14.41 11.48 -10.22
CA ILE A 87 13.54 12.46 -10.87
C ILE A 87 14.32 13.22 -11.93
N GLN A 88 15.56 13.59 -11.64
CA GLN A 88 16.43 14.20 -12.62
C GLN A 88 16.64 13.27 -13.83
N ARG A 89 16.89 11.97 -13.60
CA ARG A 89 17.07 11.00 -14.68
C ARG A 89 15.83 10.87 -15.58
N VAL A 90 14.63 10.95 -15.00
CA VAL A 90 13.37 10.78 -15.73
C VAL A 90 12.89 12.09 -16.36
N ILE A 91 12.87 13.19 -15.62
CA ILE A 91 12.24 14.44 -16.04
C ILE A 91 13.20 15.33 -16.84
N ARG A 92 14.49 15.39 -16.47
CA ARG A 92 15.45 16.32 -17.09
C ARG A 92 15.54 16.16 -18.61
N PRO A 93 15.61 14.94 -19.19
CA PRO A 93 15.69 14.77 -20.64
C PRO A 93 14.47 15.31 -21.39
N HIS A 94 13.31 15.46 -20.73
CA HIS A 94 12.10 15.96 -21.36
C HIS A 94 11.84 17.44 -21.07
N TYR A 95 12.37 17.95 -19.95
CA TYR A 95 12.15 19.33 -19.52
C TYR A 95 13.23 20.32 -20.03
N VAL A 96 14.47 19.87 -20.23
CA VAL A 96 15.58 20.76 -20.63
C VAL A 96 15.39 21.32 -22.04
N TYR A 97 14.80 20.55 -22.96
CA TYR A 97 14.56 20.98 -24.34
C TYR A 97 13.34 21.89 -24.52
N LEU A 98 12.54 22.11 -23.47
CA LEU A 98 11.41 23.02 -23.56
C LEU A 98 11.89 24.48 -23.55
N GLY A 99 11.40 25.26 -24.52
CA GLY A 99 11.59 26.71 -24.54
C GLY A 99 10.88 27.40 -23.37
N PRO A 100 11.20 28.67 -23.07
CA PRO A 100 10.58 29.41 -21.96
C PRO A 100 9.04 29.39 -22.00
N ASP A 101 8.45 29.67 -23.16
CA ASP A 101 6.99 29.71 -23.34
C ASP A 101 6.34 28.33 -23.18
N GLN A 102 7.06 27.26 -23.55
CA GLN A 102 6.59 25.88 -23.39
C GLN A 102 6.63 25.47 -21.93
N LYS A 103 7.67 25.86 -21.18
CA LYS A 103 7.79 25.59 -19.74
C LYS A 103 6.69 26.27 -18.95
N GLU A 104 6.26 27.46 -19.36
CA GLU A 104 5.18 28.17 -18.68
C GLU A 104 3.83 27.43 -18.78
N LYS A 105 3.57 26.81 -19.93
CA LYS A 105 2.36 26.04 -20.24
C LYS A 105 2.42 24.59 -19.78
N PHE A 106 3.62 24.07 -19.52
CA PHE A 106 3.81 22.69 -19.11
C PHE A 106 3.40 22.49 -17.64
N ILE A 107 2.50 21.53 -17.40
CA ILE A 107 2.08 21.12 -16.06
C ILE A 107 2.51 19.67 -15.85
N PHE A 108 3.33 19.43 -14.84
CA PHE A 108 3.72 18.10 -14.44
C PHE A 108 2.60 17.45 -13.61
N MET A 109 2.24 16.23 -13.99
CA MET A 109 1.16 15.47 -13.37
C MET A 109 1.70 14.13 -12.87
N GLU A 110 1.37 13.78 -11.62
CA GLU A 110 1.69 12.50 -10.99
C GLU A 110 0.58 12.12 -10.00
N ASP A 111 0.55 10.86 -9.57
CA ASP A 111 -0.43 10.42 -8.58
C ASP A 111 -0.11 10.96 -7.16
N GLY A 112 -1.09 10.93 -6.28
CA GLY A 112 -0.93 11.39 -4.89
C GLY A 112 -0.10 10.44 -3.99
N ALA A 113 0.62 9.45 -4.53
CA ALA A 113 1.28 8.45 -3.72
C ALA A 113 2.40 9.05 -2.86
N LYS A 114 2.59 8.48 -1.66
CA LYS A 114 3.53 9.02 -0.66
C LYS A 114 4.98 9.11 -1.15
N VAL A 115 5.36 8.29 -2.13
CA VAL A 115 6.72 8.26 -2.71
C VAL A 115 7.07 9.50 -3.53
N HIS A 116 6.05 10.22 -4.01
CA HIS A 116 6.16 11.46 -4.77
C HIS A 116 6.25 12.72 -3.89
N LYS A 117 6.07 12.56 -2.57
CA LYS A 117 6.16 13.66 -1.60
C LYS A 117 7.60 13.82 -1.10
N GLY A 118 7.86 14.92 -0.38
CA GLY A 118 9.17 15.17 0.23
C GLY A 118 10.22 15.60 -0.78
N ALA A 119 11.36 14.92 -0.84
CA ALA A 119 12.51 15.26 -1.68
C ALA A 119 12.12 15.42 -3.15
N ALA A 120 11.19 14.59 -3.62
CA ALA A 120 10.70 14.64 -4.98
C ALA A 120 9.99 15.94 -5.34
N ARG A 121 9.06 16.35 -4.48
CA ARG A 121 8.33 17.61 -4.60
C ARG A 121 9.26 18.81 -4.50
N LEU A 122 10.19 18.79 -3.54
CA LEU A 122 11.16 19.87 -3.34
C LEU A 122 12.07 20.06 -4.56
N TRP A 123 12.56 18.97 -5.16
CA TRP A 123 13.37 19.05 -6.37
C TRP A 123 12.62 19.74 -7.51
N ARG A 124 11.35 19.37 -7.75
CA ARG A 124 10.55 19.98 -8.83
C ARG A 124 10.31 21.47 -8.60
N LEU A 125 9.97 21.87 -7.37
CA LEU A 125 9.80 23.27 -6.99
C LEU A 125 11.08 24.08 -7.25
N ASN A 126 12.25 23.54 -6.88
CA ASN A 126 13.54 24.19 -7.12
C ASN A 126 13.89 24.34 -8.61
N HIS A 127 13.28 23.55 -9.49
CA HIS A 127 13.50 23.62 -10.95
C HIS A 127 12.37 24.37 -11.68
N GLY A 128 11.47 25.03 -10.93
CA GLY A 128 10.35 25.78 -11.51
C GLY A 128 9.31 24.92 -12.22
N ILE A 129 9.30 23.60 -11.95
CA ILE A 129 8.34 22.68 -12.58
C ILE A 129 7.01 22.82 -11.85
N LYS A 130 6.01 23.39 -12.54
CA LYS A 130 4.64 23.48 -12.04
C LYS A 130 4.05 22.08 -11.92
N GLY A 131 3.57 21.72 -10.74
CA GLY A 131 2.86 20.47 -10.49
C GLY A 131 1.34 20.70 -10.44
N PHE A 132 0.58 19.65 -10.71
CA PHE A 132 -0.87 19.63 -10.45
C PHE A 132 -1.17 18.98 -9.10
N ASP A 133 -1.99 19.61 -8.26
CA ASP A 133 -2.45 19.00 -7.01
C ASP A 133 -3.55 17.96 -7.32
N TRP A 134 -3.11 16.70 -7.40
CA TRP A 134 -3.98 15.58 -7.75
C TRP A 134 -4.78 15.08 -6.54
N PRO A 135 -6.09 14.83 -6.68
CA PRO A 135 -6.89 14.25 -5.60
C PRO A 135 -6.36 12.85 -5.24
N PRO A 136 -6.27 12.52 -3.94
CA PRO A 136 -5.79 11.22 -3.51
C PRO A 136 -6.74 10.12 -3.97
N SER A 137 -6.18 8.99 -4.42
CA SER A 137 -6.95 7.80 -4.81
C SER A 137 -7.89 7.98 -6.01
N SER A 138 -7.54 8.86 -6.95
CA SER A 138 -8.28 9.07 -8.20
C SER A 138 -7.49 8.58 -9.43
N PRO A 139 -7.34 7.25 -9.63
CA PRO A 139 -6.69 6.72 -10.83
C PRO A 139 -7.49 7.02 -12.09
N ASP A 140 -8.82 7.12 -11.99
CA ASP A 140 -9.76 7.35 -13.10
C ASP A 140 -9.49 8.66 -13.84
N LEU A 141 -8.96 9.65 -13.12
CA LEU A 141 -8.66 10.95 -13.67
C LEU A 141 -7.29 10.94 -14.41
N ASN A 142 -6.43 9.93 -14.19
CA ASN A 142 -5.04 9.94 -14.66
C ASN A 142 -4.94 9.40 -16.10
N PRO A 143 -4.63 10.24 -17.10
CA PRO A 143 -4.63 9.81 -18.50
C PRO A 143 -3.70 8.62 -18.78
N ILE A 144 -2.59 8.50 -18.04
CA ILE A 144 -1.65 7.39 -18.24
C ILE A 144 -2.26 6.04 -17.87
N GLU A 145 -3.25 6.00 -16.99
CA GLU A 145 -3.96 4.75 -16.63
C GLU A 145 -4.76 4.21 -17.82
N LYS A 146 -5.29 5.10 -18.67
CA LYS A 146 -5.98 4.72 -19.90
C LYS A 146 -5.00 4.08 -20.89
N VAL A 147 -3.83 4.69 -21.07
CA VAL A 147 -2.75 4.14 -21.91
C VAL A 147 -2.28 2.79 -21.38
N TRP A 148 -2.02 2.67 -20.07
CA TRP A 148 -1.62 1.38 -19.47
C TRP A 148 -2.70 0.31 -19.61
N ARG A 149 -3.97 0.66 -19.48
CA ARG A 149 -5.08 -0.27 -19.71
C ARG A 149 -5.09 -0.76 -21.16
N TRP A 150 -4.92 0.13 -22.12
CA TRP A 150 -4.81 -0.24 -23.54
C TRP A 150 -3.59 -1.13 -23.81
N MET A 151 -2.40 -0.76 -23.34
CA MET A 151 -1.19 -1.57 -23.53
C MET A 151 -1.33 -2.97 -22.92
N LYS A 152 -1.93 -3.09 -21.72
CA LYS A 152 -2.21 -4.40 -21.11
C LYS A 152 -3.16 -5.23 -21.98
N HIS A 153 -4.17 -4.60 -22.58
CA HIS A 153 -5.09 -5.28 -23.47
C HIS A 153 -4.39 -5.78 -24.74
N GLU A 154 -3.52 -4.99 -25.36
CA GLU A 154 -2.77 -5.44 -26.54
C GLU A 154 -1.80 -6.58 -26.20
N ILE A 155 -1.16 -6.56 -25.03
CA ILE A 155 -0.30 -7.67 -24.57
C ILE A 155 -1.11 -8.98 -24.46
N THR A 156 -2.38 -8.93 -24.07
CA THR A 156 -3.21 -10.15 -23.97
C THR A 156 -3.59 -10.76 -25.33
N LYS A 157 -3.43 -10.02 -26.43
CA LYS A 157 -3.70 -10.52 -27.79
C LYS A 157 -2.47 -11.19 -28.43
N LEU A 158 -1.29 -11.07 -27.81
CA LEU A 158 -0.07 -11.67 -28.33
C LEU A 158 -0.18 -13.20 -28.31
N GLU A 159 0.23 -13.83 -29.42
CA GLU A 159 0.26 -15.30 -29.52
C GLU A 159 1.23 -15.94 -28.53
N SER A 160 2.33 -15.24 -28.20
CA SER A 160 3.31 -15.65 -27.21
C SER A 160 3.50 -14.58 -26.15
N VAL A 161 3.35 -14.98 -24.88
CA VAL A 161 3.52 -14.08 -23.74
C VAL A 161 5.02 -13.86 -23.49
N PRO A 162 5.49 -12.61 -23.38
CA PRO A 162 6.88 -12.32 -23.04
C PRO A 162 7.29 -13.01 -21.74
N THR A 163 8.35 -13.81 -21.79
CA THR A 163 8.82 -14.60 -20.63
C THR A 163 10.00 -13.94 -19.91
N SER A 164 10.71 -13.04 -20.58
CA SER A 164 11.81 -12.25 -19.99
C SER A 164 11.42 -10.78 -19.78
N LYS A 165 12.21 -10.08 -18.95
CA LYS A 165 12.02 -8.63 -18.74
C LYS A 165 12.41 -7.84 -19.97
N GLU A 166 13.36 -8.36 -20.74
CA GLU A 166 13.89 -7.74 -21.95
C GLU A 166 12.83 -7.79 -23.05
N ASP A 167 12.23 -8.96 -23.29
CA ASP A 167 11.14 -9.12 -24.26
C ASP A 167 9.94 -8.21 -23.90
N MET A 168 9.58 -8.17 -22.61
CA MET A 168 8.49 -7.30 -22.15
C MET A 168 8.78 -5.81 -22.41
N LYS A 169 10.03 -5.36 -22.25
CA LYS A 169 10.42 -3.98 -22.57
C LYS A 169 10.32 -3.70 -24.07
N GLU A 170 10.71 -4.65 -24.91
CA GLU A 170 10.63 -4.50 -26.37
C GLU A 170 9.18 -4.40 -26.83
N VAL A 171 8.31 -5.28 -26.35
CA VAL A 171 6.87 -5.24 -26.61
C VAL A 171 6.27 -3.89 -26.15
N LEU A 172 6.57 -3.46 -24.92
CA LEU A 172 6.06 -2.18 -24.40
C LEU A 172 6.55 -0.99 -25.22
N ARG A 173 7.80 -0.99 -25.71
CA ARG A 173 8.32 0.05 -26.61
C ARG A 173 7.63 0.06 -27.97
N GLY A 174 7.31 -1.12 -28.50
CA GLY A 174 6.53 -1.27 -29.73
C GLY A 174 5.15 -0.64 -29.57
N LEU A 175 4.39 -1.10 -28.58
CA LEU A 175 3.05 -0.59 -28.27
C LEU A 175 3.06 0.92 -27.98
N TRP A 176 4.08 1.43 -27.29
CA TRP A 176 4.18 2.87 -26.99
C TRP A 176 4.25 3.73 -28.27
N LYS A 177 4.86 3.24 -29.35
CA LYS A 177 4.92 3.95 -30.62
C LYS A 177 3.58 3.99 -31.36
N GLU A 178 2.67 3.09 -31.01
CA GLU A 178 1.33 2.99 -31.61
C GLU A 178 0.28 3.82 -30.85
N VAL A 179 0.59 4.29 -29.64
CA VAL A 179 -0.29 5.17 -28.87
C VAL A 179 -0.53 6.46 -29.66
N LYS A 180 -1.80 6.75 -29.97
CA LYS A 180 -2.16 7.99 -30.65
C LYS A 180 -2.43 9.10 -29.63
N PRO A 181 -2.13 10.37 -29.96
CA PRO A 181 -2.41 11.50 -29.05
C PRO A 181 -3.90 11.71 -28.73
N GLU A 182 -4.78 11.12 -29.51
CA GLU A 182 -6.24 11.23 -29.41
C GLU A 182 -6.87 10.18 -28.47
N ASP A 183 -6.10 9.14 -28.10
CA ASP A 183 -6.51 8.02 -27.24
C ASP A 183 -6.26 8.30 -25.75
#